data_AF-A0A975M819-F1
#
_entry.id   AF-A0A975M819-F1
#
_cell.length_a   1.000
_cell.length_b   1.000
_cell.length_c   1.000
_cell.angle_alpha   90.00
_cell.angle_beta   90.00
_cell.angle_gamma   90.00
#
_symmetry.space_group_name_H-M   'P 1'
#
loop_
_entity.id
_entity.type
_entity.pdbx_description
1 polymer ?
#
loop_
_entity_poly.entity_id
_entity_poly.type
_entity_poly.pdbx_seq_one_letter_code
_entity_poly.pdbx_strand_id
1 'polypeptide(L)'
;MPDPWGRPAEAAAPATPLFSVLSGNPSAEELAALTAVVMGLEAGAAGTAATPESTRRIWNRRRMLSLAPKPGPGSWRRSFR
;
A
#
# COMPACT_ATOMS: atom_id res chain seq x y z
N MET A 1 27.51 -43.73 7.89
CA MET A 1 26.09 -44.08 8.08
C MET A 1 25.30 -42.82 7.82
N PRO A 2 24.56 -42.71 6.70
CA PRO A 2 23.72 -41.53 6.44
C PRO A 2 22.49 -41.55 7.37
N ASP A 3 21.94 -40.37 7.66
CA ASP A 3 20.79 -40.19 8.55
C ASP A 3 19.56 -40.94 8.01
N PRO A 4 18.99 -41.91 8.76
CA PRO A 4 17.84 -42.69 8.33
C PRO A 4 16.53 -41.87 8.28
N TRP A 5 16.53 -40.63 8.78
CA TRP A 5 15.35 -39.79 8.86
C TRP A 5 15.53 -38.43 8.21
N GLY A 6 16.21 -38.38 7.06
CA GLY A 6 16.27 -37.21 6.19
C GLY A 6 14.87 -36.69 5.88
N ARG A 7 14.32 -35.89 6.79
CA ARG A 7 13.01 -35.31 6.67
C ARG A 7 13.18 -34.25 5.57
N PRO A 8 12.49 -34.36 4.43
CA PRO A 8 12.52 -33.26 3.48
C PRO A 8 12.09 -32.02 4.24
N ALA A 9 12.79 -30.89 4.05
CA ALA A 9 12.33 -29.62 4.56
C ALA A 9 10.89 -29.48 4.12
N GLU A 10 9.96 -29.49 5.08
CA GLU A 10 8.53 -29.37 4.83
C GLU A 10 8.37 -28.12 3.97
N ALA A 11 8.08 -28.30 2.68
CA ALA A 11 7.94 -27.18 1.76
C ALA A 11 6.69 -26.43 2.22
N ALA A 12 6.91 -25.35 2.99
CA ALA A 12 5.85 -24.50 3.49
C ALA A 12 4.96 -24.13 2.30
N ALA A 13 3.68 -24.50 2.38
CA ALA A 13 2.71 -24.19 1.34
C ALA A 13 2.80 -22.70 0.99
N PRO A 14 2.78 -22.32 -0.29
CA PRO A 14 3.04 -20.95 -0.69
C PRO A 14 1.97 -20.03 -0.10
N ALA A 15 2.39 -19.19 0.85
CA ALA A 15 1.53 -18.15 1.40
C ALA A 15 1.11 -17.20 0.27
N THR A 16 -0.15 -16.77 0.28
CA THR A 16 -0.65 -15.78 -0.69
C THR A 16 0.18 -14.49 -0.54
N PRO A 17 0.83 -13.99 -1.61
CA PRO A 17 1.68 -12.82 -1.51
C PRO A 17 0.87 -11.57 -1.17
N LEU A 18 1.39 -10.71 -0.29
CA LEU A 18 0.73 -9.46 0.12
C LEU A 18 0.55 -8.48 -1.05
N PHE A 19 1.53 -8.43 -1.96
CA PHE A 19 1.48 -7.68 -3.20
C PHE A 19 2.42 -8.29 -4.24
N SER A 20 2.24 -7.93 -5.52
CA SER A 20 3.06 -8.40 -6.64
C SER A 20 3.65 -7.23 -7.44
N VAL A 21 4.87 -7.38 -7.93
CA VAL A 21 5.50 -6.44 -8.85
C VAL A 21 5.05 -6.76 -10.27
N LEU A 22 4.34 -5.82 -10.92
CA LEU A 22 3.83 -6.02 -12.29
C LEU A 22 4.84 -5.63 -13.38
N SER A 23 5.81 -4.78 -13.06
CA SER A 23 6.82 -4.30 -13.99
C SER A 23 8.11 -3.88 -13.28
N GLY A 24 9.24 -3.94 -13.99
CA GLY A 24 10.56 -3.64 -13.44
C GLY A 24 11.19 -4.81 -12.68
N ASN A 25 12.37 -4.57 -12.11
CA ASN A 25 13.09 -5.55 -11.28
C ASN A 25 13.68 -4.84 -10.05
N PRO A 26 12.84 -4.50 -9.04
CA PRO A 26 13.29 -3.79 -7.87
C PRO A 26 14.26 -4.63 -7.04
N SER A 27 15.19 -3.97 -6.37
CA SER A 27 16.11 -4.65 -5.45
C SER A 27 15.39 -5.10 -4.18
N ALA A 28 16.00 -6.01 -3.43
CA ALA A 28 15.45 -6.47 -2.16
C ALA A 28 15.31 -5.32 -1.13
N GLU A 29 16.27 -4.40 -1.15
CA GLU A 29 16.29 -3.20 -0.30
C GLU A 29 15.11 -2.27 -0.61
N GLU A 30 14.80 -2.09 -1.90
CA GLU A 30 13.66 -1.26 -2.33
C GLU A 30 12.32 -1.86 -1.89
N LEU A 31 12.17 -3.19 -1.98
CA LEU A 31 10.98 -3.90 -1.50
C LEU A 31 10.83 -3.80 0.03
N ALA A 32 11.92 -3.91 0.77
CA ALA A 32 11.93 -3.73 2.22
C ALA A 32 11.53 -2.30 2.61
N ALA A 33 12.09 -1.29 1.93
CA ALA A 33 11.76 0.12 2.16
C ALA A 33 10.28 0.42 1.88
N LEU A 34 9.73 -0.08 0.77
CA LEU A 34 8.32 0.07 0.43
C LEU A 34 7.42 -0.55 1.52
N THR A 35 7.77 -1.74 2.00
CA THR A 35 6.99 -2.45 3.02
C THR A 35 6.97 -1.67 4.34
N ALA A 36 8.12 -1.10 4.75
CA ALA A 36 8.20 -0.25 5.94
C ALA A 36 7.28 1.00 5.83
N VAL A 37 7.24 1.63 4.65
CA VAL A 37 6.36 2.79 4.40
C VAL A 37 4.89 2.41 4.48
N VAL A 38 4.48 1.29 3.88
CA VAL A 38 3.09 0.82 3.93
C VAL A 38 2.65 0.55 5.38
N MET A 39 3.49 -0.12 6.18
CA MET A 39 3.21 -0.36 7.60
C MET A 39 3.09 0.95 8.39
N GLY A 40 3.93 1.95 8.10
CA GLY A 40 3.86 3.26 8.74
C GLY A 40 2.59 4.04 8.41
N LEU A 41 2.07 3.92 7.19
CA LEU A 41 0.82 4.57 6.77
C LEU A 41 -0.41 3.98 7.47
N GLU A 42 -0.48 2.65 7.60
CA GLU A 42 -1.56 1.97 8.34
C GLU A 42 -1.59 2.42 9.81
N ALA A 43 -0.43 2.54 10.45
CA ALA A 43 -0.33 3.03 11.83
C ALA A 43 -0.82 4.49 12.00
N GLY A 44 -0.66 5.34 10.98
CA GLY A 44 -1.07 6.75 11.00
C GLY A 44 -2.53 7.02 10.63
N ALA A 45 -3.24 6.05 10.05
CA ALA A 45 -4.60 6.22 9.52
C ALA A 45 -5.69 6.31 10.60
N ALA A 46 -5.36 6.03 11.86
CA ALA A 46 -6.31 6.06 12.98
C ALA A 46 -6.78 7.49 13.39
N GLY A 47 -6.17 8.55 12.83
CA GLY A 47 -6.44 9.93 13.21
C GLY A 47 -7.35 10.69 12.22
N THR A 48 -8.63 10.84 12.57
CA THR A 48 -9.58 11.84 12.01
C THR A 48 -10.13 11.54 10.61
N ALA A 49 -11.03 10.57 10.51
CA ALA A 49 -11.86 10.41 9.31
C ALA A 49 -12.88 11.56 9.21
N ALA A 50 -12.69 12.46 8.24
CA ALA A 50 -13.74 13.40 7.85
C ALA A 50 -14.95 12.61 7.30
N THR A 51 -16.17 13.04 7.64
CA THR A 51 -17.38 12.38 7.15
C THR A 51 -17.47 12.48 5.62
N PRO A 52 -18.04 11.45 4.93
CA PRO A 52 -18.13 11.44 3.46
C PRO A 52 -18.80 12.69 2.86
N GLU A 53 -19.77 13.26 3.58
CA GLU A 53 -20.50 14.45 3.15
C GLU A 53 -19.66 15.74 3.25
N SER A 54 -18.85 15.88 4.30
CA SER A 54 -17.88 16.97 4.45
C SER A 54 -16.86 16.94 3.31
N THR A 55 -16.35 15.75 2.98
CA THR A 55 -15.43 15.54 1.86
C THR A 55 -16.04 15.96 0.52
N ARG A 56 -17.32 15.63 0.27
CA ARG A 56 -18.02 16.00 -0.97
C ARG A 56 -18.19 17.52 -1.13
N ARG A 57 -18.59 18.23 -0.06
CA ARG A 57 -18.77 19.69 -0.08
C ARG A 57 -17.45 20.42 -0.34
N ILE A 58 -16.38 20.02 0.36
CA ILE A 58 -15.04 20.58 0.18
C ILE A 58 -14.56 20.36 -1.25
N TRP A 59 -14.80 19.17 -1.82
CA TRP A 59 -14.38 18.85 -3.18
C TRP A 59 -15.11 19.70 -4.24
N ASN A 60 -16.44 19.80 -4.16
CA ASN A 60 -17.22 20.62 -5.10
C ASN A 60 -16.75 22.08 -5.08
N ARG A 61 -16.53 22.64 -3.87
CA ARG A 61 -16.04 24.01 -3.72
C ARG A 61 -14.67 24.21 -4.36
N ARG A 62 -13.74 23.27 -4.18
CA ARG A 62 -12.40 23.34 -4.77
C ARG A 62 -12.41 23.22 -6.29
N ARG A 63 -13.28 22.37 -6.85
CA ARG A 63 -13.45 22.22 -8.29
C ARG A 63 -14.00 23.50 -8.93
N MET A 64 -15.00 24.14 -8.31
CA MET A 64 -15.52 25.44 -8.79
C MET A 64 -14.48 26.55 -8.78
N LEU A 65 -13.49 26.46 -7.89
CA LEU A 65 -12.40 27.42 -7.75
C LEU A 65 -11.15 27.06 -8.56
N SER A 66 -11.19 26.00 -9.39
CA SER A 66 -10.05 25.49 -10.16
C SER A 66 -8.77 25.32 -9.34
N LEU A 67 -8.90 24.96 -8.07
CA LEU A 67 -7.76 24.79 -7.18
C LEU A 67 -7.03 23.49 -7.52
N ALA A 68 -5.70 23.54 -7.52
CA ALA A 68 -4.86 22.35 -7.66
C ALA A 68 -5.26 21.28 -6.61
N PRO A 69 -5.15 19.98 -6.92
CA PRO A 69 -5.38 18.92 -5.95
C PRO A 69 -4.51 19.16 -4.71
N LYS A 70 -5.08 18.95 -3.51
CA LYS A 70 -4.28 19.05 -2.30
C LYS A 70 -3.22 17.94 -2.34
N PRO A 71 -1.93 18.25 -2.28
CA PRO A 71 -0.90 17.23 -2.19
C PRO A 71 -1.09 16.46 -0.88
N GLY A 72 -0.95 15.14 -0.94
CA GLY A 72 -1.12 14.28 0.23
C GLY A 72 -1.57 12.86 -0.11
N PRO A 73 -1.65 11.99 0.92
CA PRO A 73 -1.99 10.58 0.75
C PRO A 73 -3.34 10.40 0.04
N GLY A 74 -3.36 9.55 -0.99
CA GLY A 74 -4.59 9.22 -1.73
C GLY A 74 -5.03 10.21 -2.81
N SER A 75 -4.31 11.32 -3.03
CA SER A 75 -4.62 12.27 -4.12
C SER A 75 -4.53 11.62 -5.51
N TRP A 76 -3.52 10.78 -5.70
CA TRP A 76 -3.24 9.99 -6.91
C TRP A 76 -4.33 8.99 -7.29
N ARG A 77 -5.08 8.43 -6.32
CA ARG A 77 -6.16 7.47 -6.57
C ARG A 77 -7.29 8.04 -7.44
N ARG A 78 -7.33 9.36 -7.60
CA ARG A 78 -8.36 10.08 -8.36
C ARG A 78 -7.84 10.67 -9.67
N SER A 79 -6.55 10.49 -9.97
CA SER A 79 -5.92 10.91 -11.23
C SER A 79 -6.06 9.88 -12.34
N PHE A 80 -6.37 8.63 -11.99
CA PHE A 80 -6.61 7.55 -12.96
C PHE A 80 -8.12 7.33 -13.09
N ARG A 81 -8.78 8.11 -13.94
CA ARG A 81 -10.11 7.80 -14.46
C ARG A 81 -10.28 8.40 -15.85
#